data_AF-A0AAD4QCK0-F1
#
_entry.id   AF-A0AAD4QCK0-F1
#
_cell.length_a   1.000
_cell.length_b   1.000
_cell.length_c   1.000
_cell.angle_alpha   90.00
_cell.angle_beta   90.00
_cell.angle_gamma   90.00
#
_symmetry.space_group_name_H-M   'P 1'
#
loop_
_entity.id
_entity.type
_entity.pdbx_description
1 polymer ?
#
loop_
_entity_poly.entity_id
_entity_poly.type
_entity_poly.pdbx_seq_one_letter_code
_entity_poly.pdbx_strand_id
1 'polypeptide(L)'
;MSPALAAISESPPTALGKACSVASNHLDPRTKKFTSDCDAQTFCSGTVNGTCVPRQCQRDEFPFGYRANQTQPGLCPEGSFCPDEGDICRPLVAVGQPCQFNRDDQCAPSDIPGLADYHNFNGAVCLNSVCTYANLTEKQPCTFELSTYEGISAAGVGFSNGIVRDNCQTALHFCNTATKVCEPLRSVGQQCQYHRDCKSLKRVTGNQYNCVQNVCASPPEEPFEVTLGQYATTTLAIILAMAATCIMLVVMHRRHRLQRYEEIRDYCDEQIRYVSSYLAYPRVCSRIAKQATAVSFCNANEYYRWA
;
A
#
# COMPACT_ATOMS: atom_id res chain seq x y z
N MET A 1 37.94 -23.79 18.27
CA MET A 1 37.60 -22.48 18.85
C MET A 1 36.27 -22.07 18.28
N SER A 2 35.19 -22.37 19.02
CA SER A 2 33.82 -21.98 18.66
C SER A 2 33.62 -20.51 19.01
N PRO A 3 33.00 -19.68 18.15
CA PRO A 3 32.59 -18.35 18.57
C PRO A 3 31.37 -18.50 19.48
N ALA A 4 31.49 -17.96 20.69
CA ALA A 4 30.38 -17.86 21.62
C ALA A 4 29.28 -16.98 21.00
N LEU A 5 28.05 -17.50 20.99
CA LEU A 5 26.84 -16.72 20.78
C LEU A 5 26.77 -15.66 21.87
N ALA A 6 27.03 -14.41 21.50
CA ALA A 6 26.70 -13.27 22.34
C ALA A 6 25.17 -13.19 22.42
N ALA A 7 24.61 -13.43 23.61
CA ALA A 7 23.24 -13.11 23.92
C ALA A 7 23.04 -11.61 23.68
N ILE A 8 22.21 -11.26 22.71
CA ILE A 8 21.78 -9.88 22.48
C ILE A 8 20.93 -9.52 23.71
N SER A 9 21.48 -8.69 24.58
CA SER A 9 20.78 -8.14 25.74
C SER A 9 19.53 -7.40 25.25
N GLU A 10 18.37 -7.97 25.55
CA GLU A 10 17.07 -7.32 25.46
C GLU A 10 17.13 -6.06 26.33
N SER A 11 17.08 -4.88 25.70
CA SER A 11 16.94 -3.65 26.47
C SER A 11 15.48 -3.61 26.97
N PRO A 12 15.24 -3.58 28.28
CA PRO A 12 13.89 -3.45 28.80
C PRO A 12 13.28 -2.11 28.34
N PRO A 13 11.93 -2.02 28.27
CA PRO A 13 11.26 -0.75 28.05
C PRO A 13 11.80 0.29 29.02
N THR A 14 12.15 1.47 28.51
CA THR A 14 12.84 2.50 29.31
C THR A 14 11.94 3.06 30.42
N ALA A 15 10.62 2.88 30.31
CA ALA A 15 9.65 3.29 31.32
C ALA A 15 9.28 2.19 32.33
N LEU A 16 9.65 0.93 32.10
CA LEU A 16 9.19 -0.19 32.94
C LEU A 16 9.54 0.03 34.42
N GLY A 17 8.54 -0.09 35.29
CA GLY A 17 8.67 0.08 36.74
C GLY A 17 8.76 1.53 37.23
N LYS A 18 8.78 2.53 36.34
CA LYS A 18 8.74 3.94 36.73
C LYS A 18 7.36 4.33 37.26
N ALA A 19 7.33 5.31 38.16
CA ALA A 19 6.08 5.91 38.64
C ALA A 19 5.36 6.64 37.50
N CYS A 20 4.03 6.55 37.48
CA CYS A 20 3.15 7.14 36.49
C CYS A 20 1.80 7.52 37.11
N SER A 21 1.05 8.39 36.44
CA SER A 21 -0.32 8.72 36.81
C SER A 21 -1.26 8.63 35.62
N VAL A 22 -2.42 7.99 35.81
CA VAL A 22 -3.50 7.99 34.81
C VAL A 22 -4.10 9.38 34.58
N ALA A 23 -3.94 10.31 35.54
CA ALA A 23 -4.37 11.70 35.38
C ALA A 23 -3.49 12.48 34.38
N SER A 24 -2.29 11.99 34.10
CA SER A 24 -1.41 12.54 33.07
C SER A 24 -1.81 12.08 31.65
N ASN A 25 -2.74 11.15 31.52
CA ASN A 25 -3.19 10.66 30.21
C ASN A 25 -3.99 11.74 29.49
N HIS A 26 -3.57 12.11 28.29
CA HIS A 26 -4.25 13.09 27.46
C HIS A 26 -3.92 12.90 25.98
N LEU A 27 -4.71 13.52 25.12
CA LEU A 27 -4.37 13.66 23.71
C LEU A 27 -3.47 14.87 23.55
N ASP A 28 -2.36 14.70 22.84
CA ASP A 28 -1.53 15.82 22.42
C ASP A 28 -2.40 16.82 21.63
N PRO A 29 -2.43 18.11 22.02
CA PRO A 29 -3.38 19.07 21.46
C PRO A 29 -3.16 19.30 19.97
N ARG A 30 -1.95 19.05 19.46
CA ARG A 30 -1.53 19.32 18.08
C ARG A 30 -1.75 18.14 17.15
N THR A 31 -1.36 16.96 17.59
CA THR A 31 -1.35 15.72 16.79
C THR A 31 -2.50 14.78 17.12
N LYS A 32 -3.24 15.05 18.20
CA LYS A 32 -4.27 14.18 18.78
C LYS A 32 -3.76 12.77 19.09
N LYS A 33 -2.45 12.61 19.26
CA LYS A 33 -1.84 11.35 19.68
C LYS A 33 -2.06 11.16 21.18
N PHE A 34 -2.43 9.95 21.59
CA PHE A 34 -2.47 9.61 23.02
C PHE A 34 -1.07 9.69 23.65
N THR A 35 -0.97 10.41 24.76
CA THR A 35 0.24 10.66 25.53
C THR A 35 0.01 10.23 26.98
N SER A 36 0.99 9.53 27.54
CA SER A 36 1.00 9.07 28.94
C SER A 36 2.42 9.14 29.49
N ASP A 37 2.58 8.96 30.80
CA ASP A 37 3.88 8.88 31.47
C ASP A 37 4.69 7.63 31.08
N CYS A 38 4.02 6.62 30.50
CA CYS A 38 4.61 5.36 30.09
C CYS A 38 5.01 5.36 28.61
N ASP A 39 5.93 4.46 28.24
CA ASP A 39 6.38 4.31 26.85
C ASP A 39 5.42 3.46 26.01
N ALA A 40 5.71 3.30 24.72
CA ALA A 40 4.83 2.57 23.79
C ALA A 40 4.61 1.09 24.13
N GLN A 41 5.46 0.49 24.97
CA GLN A 41 5.35 -0.92 25.37
C GLN A 41 4.70 -1.10 26.75
N THR A 42 4.47 -0.01 27.48
CA THR A 42 3.99 -0.03 28.85
C THR A 42 2.72 0.82 29.01
N PHE A 43 1.99 0.60 30.10
CA PHE A 43 0.83 1.38 30.49
C PHE A 43 0.86 1.64 31.99
N CYS A 44 0.15 2.68 32.43
CA CYS A 44 0.12 3.01 33.84
C CYS A 44 -0.87 2.13 34.60
N SER A 45 -0.38 1.32 35.54
CA SER A 45 -1.21 0.48 36.41
C SER A 45 -2.10 1.26 37.40
N GLY A 46 -2.01 2.60 37.39
CA GLY A 46 -2.95 3.55 37.98
C GLY A 46 -3.42 3.21 39.40
N THR A 47 -4.47 2.40 39.49
CA THR A 47 -5.19 2.01 40.70
C THR A 47 -4.46 1.02 41.60
N VAL A 48 -3.50 0.25 41.09
CA VAL A 48 -2.85 -0.81 41.90
C VAL A 48 -1.55 -0.30 42.52
N ASN A 49 -0.64 0.25 41.71
CA ASN A 49 0.70 0.66 42.16
C ASN A 49 1.20 1.99 41.58
N GLY A 50 0.48 2.58 40.62
CA GLY A 50 0.92 3.82 39.96
C GLY A 50 2.26 3.66 39.25
N THR A 51 2.53 2.50 38.65
CA THR A 51 3.78 2.22 37.91
C THR A 51 3.52 1.74 36.49
N CYS A 52 4.47 2.02 35.60
CA CYS A 52 4.45 1.54 34.23
C CYS A 52 4.72 0.04 34.19
N VAL A 53 3.75 -0.71 33.67
CA VAL A 53 3.79 -2.17 33.51
C VAL A 53 3.58 -2.53 32.04
N PRO A 54 3.98 -3.72 31.58
CA PRO A 54 3.83 -4.09 30.17
C PRO A 54 2.36 -4.08 29.74
N ARG A 55 2.10 -3.61 28.51
CA ARG A 55 0.78 -3.70 27.87
C ARG A 55 0.30 -5.15 27.80
N GLN A 56 -0.99 -5.37 28.01
CA GLN A 56 -1.61 -6.71 28.01
C GLN A 56 -2.38 -7.01 26.72
N CYS A 57 -2.69 -5.98 25.93
CA CYS A 57 -3.30 -6.14 24.62
C CYS A 57 -2.65 -5.21 23.60
N GLN A 58 -2.80 -5.56 22.32
CA GLN A 58 -2.49 -4.67 21.21
C GLN A 58 -3.73 -4.41 20.35
N ARG A 59 -3.74 -3.24 19.69
CA ARG A 59 -4.75 -2.87 18.70
C ARG A 59 -4.34 -3.28 17.29
N ASP A 60 -3.10 -2.96 16.94
CA ASP A 60 -2.57 -3.15 15.60
C ASP A 60 -1.74 -4.44 15.54
N GLU A 61 -1.77 -5.15 14.41
CA GLU A 61 -0.96 -6.37 14.18
C GLU A 61 0.56 -6.09 14.30
N PHE A 62 0.97 -4.86 13.97
CA PHE A 62 2.35 -4.39 14.06
C PHE A 62 2.45 -3.20 15.04
N PRO A 63 2.46 -3.46 16.36
CA PRO A 63 2.46 -2.39 17.36
C PRO A 63 3.75 -1.57 17.31
N PHE A 64 3.62 -0.25 17.35
CA PHE A 64 4.77 0.64 17.42
C PHE A 64 5.61 0.39 18.69
N GLY A 65 6.93 0.50 18.56
CA GLY A 65 7.86 0.38 19.67
C GLY A 65 8.38 -1.03 19.91
N TYR A 66 7.74 -2.08 19.39
CA TYR A 66 8.23 -3.45 19.51
C TYR A 66 9.20 -3.81 18.37
N ARG A 67 10.26 -4.55 18.69
CA ARG A 67 11.18 -5.14 17.70
C ARG A 67 10.69 -6.53 17.26
N ALA A 68 11.13 -7.00 16.10
CA ALA A 68 10.75 -8.30 15.54
C ALA A 68 11.00 -9.51 16.47
N ASN A 69 11.97 -9.41 17.39
CA ASN A 69 12.33 -10.48 18.31
C ASN A 69 11.78 -10.28 19.74
N GLN A 70 10.91 -9.29 19.97
CA GLN A 70 10.30 -9.05 21.29
C GLN A 70 8.91 -9.70 21.37
N THR A 71 8.57 -10.23 22.54
CA THR A 71 7.21 -10.73 22.81
C THR A 71 6.23 -9.56 22.82
N GLN A 72 5.26 -9.60 21.92
CA GLN A 72 4.19 -8.62 21.80
C GLN A 72 2.95 -9.12 22.52
N PRO A 73 2.13 -8.23 23.12
CA PRO A 73 0.84 -8.63 23.68
C PRO A 73 -0.10 -9.15 22.59
N GLY A 74 -1.05 -10.01 22.95
CA GLY A 74 -1.99 -10.56 21.98
C GLY A 74 -2.98 -9.50 21.46
N LEU A 75 -3.49 -9.73 20.25
CA LEU A 75 -4.70 -9.04 19.78
C LEU A 75 -5.90 -9.46 20.64
N CYS A 76 -6.85 -8.56 20.80
CA CYS A 76 -8.10 -8.89 21.48
C CYS A 76 -8.96 -9.85 20.66
N PRO A 77 -9.69 -10.78 21.31
CA PRO A 77 -10.61 -11.66 20.61
C PRO A 77 -11.75 -10.88 19.94
N GLU A 78 -12.40 -11.48 18.95
CA GLU A 78 -13.56 -10.90 18.29
C GLU A 78 -14.65 -10.48 19.30
N GLY A 79 -15.28 -9.33 19.08
CA GLY A 79 -16.26 -8.77 20.01
C GLY A 79 -15.67 -8.03 21.21
N SER A 80 -14.35 -7.79 21.20
CA SER A 80 -13.66 -6.98 22.21
C SER A 80 -12.62 -6.06 21.55
N PHE A 81 -12.19 -5.03 22.28
CA PHE A 81 -11.22 -4.05 21.81
C PHE A 81 -10.10 -3.83 22.84
N CYS A 82 -8.95 -3.37 22.35
CA CYS A 82 -7.86 -2.90 23.21
C CYS A 82 -7.94 -1.38 23.37
N PRO A 83 -8.09 -0.83 24.58
CA PRO A 83 -8.09 0.62 24.80
C PRO A 83 -6.71 1.24 24.52
N ASP A 84 -6.65 2.55 24.34
CA ASP A 84 -5.41 3.28 23.98
C ASP A 84 -4.26 3.07 25.00
N GLU A 85 -4.61 2.91 26.27
CA GLU A 85 -3.69 2.58 27.35
C GLU A 85 -3.04 1.21 27.14
N GLY A 86 -3.77 0.24 26.59
CA GLY A 86 -3.30 -1.14 26.40
C GLY A 86 -3.32 -1.98 27.68
N ASP A 87 -4.25 -1.70 28.60
CA ASP A 87 -4.33 -2.34 29.92
C ASP A 87 -4.91 -3.75 29.88
N ILE A 88 -6.05 -3.97 29.23
CA ILE A 88 -6.73 -5.27 29.05
C ILE A 88 -7.77 -5.16 27.93
N CYS A 89 -8.09 -6.28 27.29
CA CYS A 89 -9.21 -6.35 26.35
C CYS A 89 -10.55 -6.10 27.05
N ARG A 90 -11.37 -5.24 26.46
CA ARG A 90 -12.69 -4.83 26.99
C ARG A 90 -13.78 -5.19 25.99
N PRO A 91 -15.01 -5.53 26.45
CA PRO A 91 -16.13 -5.75 25.53
C PRO A 91 -16.46 -4.47 24.77
N LEU A 92 -17.02 -4.62 23.56
CA LEU A 92 -17.47 -3.48 22.77
C LEU A 92 -18.48 -2.60 23.53
N VAL A 93 -18.34 -1.30 23.34
CA VAL A 93 -19.10 -0.23 23.97
C VAL A 93 -20.44 -0.05 23.27
N ALA A 94 -21.54 -0.12 24.03
CA ALA A 94 -22.87 0.11 23.48
C ALA A 94 -23.05 1.55 22.97
N VAL A 95 -23.96 1.75 22.02
CA VAL A 95 -24.32 3.11 21.56
C VAL A 95 -24.83 3.97 22.72
N GLY A 96 -24.43 5.25 22.73
CA GLY A 96 -24.71 6.21 23.79
C GLY A 96 -23.73 6.16 24.96
N GLN A 97 -22.81 5.20 25.00
CA GLN A 97 -21.76 5.10 26.02
C GLN A 97 -20.46 5.77 25.56
N PRO A 98 -19.57 6.12 26.52
CA PRO A 98 -18.34 6.84 26.22
C PRO A 98 -17.32 5.97 25.45
N CYS A 99 -16.63 6.58 24.50
CA CYS A 99 -15.57 5.97 23.69
C CYS A 99 -14.34 6.88 23.59
N GLN A 100 -13.19 6.28 23.25
CA GLN A 100 -11.95 7.02 23.04
C GLN A 100 -11.94 7.71 21.67
N PHE A 101 -11.27 8.86 21.59
CA PHE A 101 -11.23 9.69 20.40
C PHE A 101 -10.75 8.91 19.16
N ASN A 102 -11.52 8.97 18.07
CA ASN A 102 -11.22 8.27 16.82
C ASN A 102 -11.03 6.74 16.97
N ARG A 103 -11.76 6.13 17.92
CA ARG A 103 -11.75 4.70 18.19
C ARG A 103 -13.12 4.06 17.94
N ASP A 104 -13.51 4.03 16.67
CA ASP A 104 -14.78 3.43 16.23
C ASP A 104 -14.86 1.94 16.49
N ASP A 105 -13.70 1.27 16.46
CA ASP A 105 -13.52 -0.15 16.75
C ASP A 105 -13.94 -0.55 18.18
N GLN A 106 -14.10 0.44 19.07
CA GLN A 106 -14.62 0.21 20.42
C GLN A 106 -16.13 0.12 20.44
N CYS A 107 -16.80 0.74 19.49
CA CYS A 107 -18.26 0.82 19.47
C CYS A 107 -18.86 -0.48 18.95
N ALA A 108 -19.96 -0.92 19.57
CA ALA A 108 -20.71 -2.08 19.10
C ALA A 108 -21.24 -1.83 17.68
N PRO A 109 -21.00 -2.74 16.73
CA PRO A 109 -21.36 -2.55 15.33
C PRO A 109 -22.88 -2.47 15.13
N SER A 110 -23.31 -1.97 13.98
CA SER A 110 -24.73 -1.95 13.60
C SER A 110 -25.08 -3.18 12.77
N ASP A 111 -26.28 -3.73 13.00
CA ASP A 111 -26.85 -4.78 12.14
C ASP A 111 -27.51 -4.20 10.86
N ILE A 112 -27.52 -2.87 10.69
CA ILE A 112 -28.15 -2.22 9.54
C ILE A 112 -27.29 -2.41 8.28
N PRO A 113 -27.80 -3.08 7.23
CA PRO A 113 -27.03 -3.33 6.02
C PRO A 113 -26.64 -2.04 5.31
N GLY A 114 -25.41 -1.99 4.80
CA GLY A 114 -24.93 -0.88 3.96
C GLY A 114 -24.50 0.38 4.72
N LEU A 115 -24.40 0.33 6.05
CA LEU A 115 -23.78 1.42 6.84
C LEU A 115 -22.26 1.30 6.93
N ALA A 116 -21.70 0.11 6.74
CA ALA A 116 -20.27 -0.12 6.82
C ALA A 116 -19.52 0.68 5.73
N ASP A 117 -18.56 1.50 6.15
CA ASP A 117 -17.66 2.28 5.29
C ASP A 117 -16.33 2.48 6.02
N TYR A 118 -15.31 2.98 5.32
CA TYR A 118 -13.99 3.15 5.91
C TYR A 118 -13.89 4.23 7.01
N HIS A 119 -14.92 5.09 7.17
CA HIS A 119 -15.00 6.08 8.25
C HIS A 119 -15.70 5.58 9.51
N ASN A 120 -16.08 4.30 9.54
CA ASN A 120 -16.81 3.73 10.65
C ASN A 120 -16.42 2.27 10.88
N PHE A 121 -16.81 1.72 12.02
CA PHE A 121 -16.68 0.31 12.33
C PHE A 121 -18.04 -0.36 12.14
N ASN A 122 -18.29 -0.88 10.93
CA ASN A 122 -19.56 -1.52 10.57
C ASN A 122 -20.79 -0.68 10.93
N GLY A 123 -20.74 0.61 10.57
CA GLY A 123 -21.80 1.60 10.83
C GLY A 123 -21.74 2.29 12.19
N ALA A 124 -20.89 1.83 13.12
CA ALA A 124 -20.67 2.50 14.41
C ALA A 124 -19.53 3.52 14.31
N VAL A 125 -19.69 4.67 14.94
CA VAL A 125 -18.72 5.77 14.95
C VAL A 125 -18.65 6.39 16.34
N CYS A 126 -17.43 6.68 16.80
CA CYS A 126 -17.17 7.45 18.01
C CYS A 126 -17.06 8.93 17.65
N LEU A 127 -18.04 9.73 18.10
CA LEU A 127 -18.10 11.18 17.89
C LEU A 127 -18.30 11.89 19.22
N ASN A 128 -17.51 12.92 19.47
CA ASN A 128 -17.52 13.69 20.72
C ASN A 128 -17.44 12.77 21.96
N SER A 129 -16.59 11.75 21.86
CA SER A 129 -16.39 10.70 22.88
C SER A 129 -17.65 9.88 23.22
N VAL A 130 -18.62 9.78 22.30
CA VAL A 130 -19.82 8.94 22.47
C VAL A 130 -20.02 8.05 21.24
N CYS A 131 -20.29 6.77 21.48
CA CYS A 131 -20.62 5.84 20.39
C CYS A 131 -21.99 6.16 19.81
N THR A 132 -22.09 6.30 18.49
CA THR A 132 -23.33 6.49 17.73
C THR A 132 -23.29 5.68 16.44
N TYR A 133 -24.45 5.50 15.80
CA TYR A 133 -24.51 4.94 14.45
C TYR A 133 -24.48 6.05 13.39
N ALA A 134 -23.81 5.77 12.27
CA ALA A 134 -23.79 6.62 11.09
C ALA A 134 -24.99 6.30 10.18
N ASN A 135 -26.20 6.49 10.67
CA ASN A 135 -27.44 6.08 10.00
C ASN A 135 -28.39 7.23 9.66
N LEU A 136 -27.98 8.49 9.86
CA LEU A 136 -28.84 9.64 9.60
C LEU A 136 -28.95 9.95 8.12
N THR A 137 -30.17 10.22 7.68
CA THR A 137 -30.53 10.45 6.27
C THR A 137 -30.70 11.94 5.98
N GLU A 138 -30.89 12.28 4.70
CA GLU A 138 -31.06 13.66 4.24
C GLU A 138 -32.03 14.47 5.13
N LYS A 139 -31.67 15.71 5.43
CA LYS A 139 -32.46 16.66 6.22
C LYS A 139 -32.64 16.31 7.71
N GLN A 140 -32.06 15.22 8.19
CA GLN A 140 -32.03 14.91 9.61
C GLN A 140 -30.92 15.67 10.35
N PRO A 141 -31.13 16.06 11.62
CA PRO A 141 -30.13 16.75 12.41
C PRO A 141 -28.96 15.83 12.74
N CYS A 142 -27.74 16.25 12.43
CA CYS A 142 -26.54 15.43 12.58
C CYS A 142 -25.58 15.95 13.65
N THR A 143 -24.78 15.03 14.16
CA THR A 143 -23.63 15.31 15.02
C THR A 143 -22.37 15.15 14.21
N PHE A 144 -21.46 16.10 14.33
CA PHE A 144 -20.14 16.03 13.73
C PHE A 144 -19.05 16.31 14.76
N GLU A 145 -17.85 15.85 14.45
CA GLU A 145 -16.62 16.11 15.19
C GLU A 145 -15.61 16.69 14.20
N LEU A 146 -15.11 17.90 14.47
CA LEU A 146 -14.06 18.54 13.70
C LEU A 146 -12.74 18.45 14.47
N SER A 147 -11.78 17.77 13.89
CA SER A 147 -10.47 17.50 14.47
C SER A 147 -9.37 18.08 13.60
N THR A 148 -8.63 19.03 14.15
CA THR A 148 -7.51 19.68 13.47
C THR A 148 -6.20 19.05 13.91
N TYR A 149 -5.41 18.59 12.94
CA TYR A 149 -4.08 18.06 13.10
C TYR A 149 -3.07 19.06 12.56
N GLU A 150 -2.07 19.42 13.36
CA GLU A 150 -1.00 20.27 12.87
C GLU A 150 0.31 19.49 12.78
N GLY A 151 1.01 19.69 11.67
CA GLY A 151 2.27 19.02 11.38
C GLY A 151 3.33 19.99 10.89
N ILE A 152 4.51 19.45 10.63
CA ILE A 152 5.60 20.14 9.95
C ILE A 152 5.93 19.31 8.72
N SER A 153 5.87 19.94 7.55
CA SER A 153 6.24 19.30 6.28
C SER A 153 7.73 18.99 6.22
N ALA A 154 8.14 18.17 5.25
CA ALA A 154 9.55 17.88 5.00
C ALA A 154 10.40 19.13 4.73
N ALA A 155 9.78 20.23 4.28
CA ALA A 155 10.41 21.53 4.06
C ALA A 155 10.50 22.41 5.33
N GLY A 156 10.08 21.91 6.49
CA GLY A 156 10.05 22.67 7.74
C GLY A 156 8.86 23.63 7.88
N VAL A 157 7.96 23.68 6.89
CA VAL A 157 6.77 24.54 6.91
C VAL A 157 5.64 23.87 7.67
N GLY A 158 5.06 24.57 8.64
CA GLY A 158 3.88 24.10 9.38
C GLY A 158 2.65 23.98 8.49
N PHE A 159 1.86 22.92 8.67
CA PHE A 159 0.58 22.75 8.01
C PHE A 159 -0.49 22.32 9.00
N SER A 160 -1.75 22.59 8.67
CA SER A 160 -2.91 22.23 9.47
C SER A 160 -3.90 21.47 8.58
N ASN A 161 -4.38 20.33 9.05
CA ASN A 161 -5.32 19.47 8.34
C ASN A 161 -6.56 19.24 9.20
N GLY A 162 -7.72 19.69 8.73
CA GLY A 162 -9.01 19.52 9.41
C GLY A 162 -9.74 18.29 8.89
N ILE A 163 -9.98 17.32 9.77
CA ILE A 163 -10.78 16.12 9.48
C ILE A 163 -12.15 16.29 10.14
N VAL A 164 -13.21 16.17 9.34
CA VAL A 164 -14.60 16.16 9.83
C VAL A 164 -15.14 14.74 9.75
N ARG A 165 -15.71 14.29 10.86
CA ARG A 165 -16.38 13.00 11.01
C ARG A 165 -17.81 13.25 11.44
N ASP A 166 -18.75 12.42 10.97
CA ASP A 166 -20.18 12.62 11.21
C ASP A 166 -20.96 11.31 11.33
N ASN A 167 -22.19 11.42 11.81
CA ASN A 167 -23.14 10.30 11.91
C ASN A 167 -24.18 10.29 10.78
N CYS A 168 -23.93 11.00 9.69
CA CYS A 168 -24.74 10.87 8.48
C CYS A 168 -24.43 9.56 7.77
N GLN A 169 -25.42 9.02 7.07
CA GLN A 169 -25.30 7.75 6.36
C GLN A 169 -24.12 7.80 5.39
N THR A 170 -23.09 7.02 5.73
CA THR A 170 -21.80 7.07 5.06
C THR A 170 -21.92 6.66 3.59
N ALA A 171 -21.12 7.27 2.72
CA ALA A 171 -21.16 7.18 1.26
C ALA A 171 -22.38 7.82 0.55
N LEU A 172 -23.38 8.33 1.26
CA LEU A 172 -24.53 9.01 0.66
C LEU A 172 -24.67 10.48 1.10
N HIS A 173 -24.43 10.75 2.38
CA HIS A 173 -24.62 12.06 2.98
C HIS A 173 -23.41 12.48 3.82
N PHE A 174 -23.26 13.79 4.03
CA PHE A 174 -22.33 14.39 4.98
C PHE A 174 -23.08 15.36 5.89
N CYS A 175 -22.52 15.63 7.07
CA CYS A 175 -23.08 16.63 7.98
C CYS A 175 -22.58 18.03 7.62
N ASN A 176 -23.47 18.90 7.18
CA ASN A 176 -23.10 20.30 6.95
C ASN A 176 -22.84 20.98 8.32
N THR A 177 -21.63 21.47 8.51
CA THR A 177 -21.18 22.00 9.81
C THR A 177 -21.85 23.31 10.20
N ALA A 178 -22.39 24.07 9.23
CA ALA A 178 -23.10 25.32 9.47
C ALA A 178 -24.57 25.08 9.81
N THR A 179 -25.25 24.20 9.07
CA THR A 179 -26.69 23.92 9.26
C THR A 179 -26.96 22.81 10.26
N LYS A 180 -25.96 21.94 10.54
CA LYS A 180 -26.04 20.74 11.38
C LYS A 180 -27.07 19.73 10.88
N VAL A 181 -27.17 19.60 9.57
CA VAL A 181 -28.13 18.73 8.89
C VAL A 181 -27.40 17.86 7.86
N CYS A 182 -27.85 16.62 7.69
CA CYS A 182 -27.31 15.74 6.65
C CYS A 182 -27.72 16.23 5.25
N GLU A 183 -26.73 16.48 4.40
CA GLU A 183 -26.89 16.89 3.01
C GLU A 183 -26.27 15.82 2.08
N PRO A 184 -26.75 15.70 0.83
CA PRO A 184 -26.17 14.77 -0.13
C PRO A 184 -24.71 15.11 -0.45
N LEU A 185 -23.86 14.09 -0.62
CA LEU A 185 -22.47 14.30 -0.99
C LEU A 185 -22.32 15.09 -2.31
N ARG A 186 -21.32 15.98 -2.33
CA ARG A 186 -21.03 16.88 -3.44
C ARG A 186 -20.24 16.18 -4.54
N SER A 187 -20.64 16.40 -5.79
CA SER A 187 -19.97 15.80 -6.95
C SER A 187 -18.65 16.50 -7.28
N VAL A 188 -17.77 15.84 -8.04
CA VAL A 188 -16.52 16.45 -8.54
C VAL A 188 -16.83 17.76 -9.29
N GLY A 189 -16.04 18.80 -9.00
CA GLY A 189 -16.23 20.15 -9.53
C GLY A 189 -17.18 21.05 -8.71
N GLN A 190 -17.91 20.50 -7.73
CA GLN A 190 -18.73 21.31 -6.82
C GLN A 190 -17.88 21.90 -5.69
N GLN A 191 -18.31 23.05 -5.17
CA GLN A 191 -17.65 23.67 -4.01
C GLN A 191 -17.71 22.73 -2.80
N CYS A 192 -16.70 22.74 -1.93
CA CYS A 192 -16.68 21.99 -0.67
C CYS A 192 -15.93 22.79 0.39
N GLN A 193 -16.19 22.50 1.65
CA GLN A 193 -15.47 23.05 2.79
C GLN A 193 -14.51 22.02 3.38
N TYR A 194 -14.94 20.76 3.45
CA TYR A 194 -14.12 19.67 3.98
C TYR A 194 -14.08 18.50 3.01
N HIS A 195 -13.06 17.66 3.16
CA HIS A 195 -12.93 16.40 2.41
C HIS A 195 -14.23 15.60 2.46
N ARG A 196 -14.83 15.50 3.64
CA ARG A 196 -16.06 14.73 3.92
C ARG A 196 -17.28 15.17 3.10
N ASP A 197 -17.32 16.41 2.59
CA ASP A 197 -18.44 16.93 1.81
C ASP A 197 -18.53 16.26 0.44
N CYS A 198 -17.41 15.80 -0.09
CA CYS A 198 -17.30 15.30 -1.45
C CYS A 198 -17.77 13.86 -1.56
N LYS A 199 -18.25 13.46 -2.74
CA LYS A 199 -18.60 12.09 -3.06
C LYS A 199 -17.32 11.28 -3.28
N SER A 200 -17.28 10.07 -2.74
CA SER A 200 -16.21 9.14 -3.05
C SER A 200 -16.43 8.54 -4.43
N LEU A 201 -15.38 8.53 -5.24
CA LEU A 201 -15.33 7.66 -6.40
C LEU A 201 -15.07 6.24 -5.88
N LYS A 202 -16.03 5.34 -6.11
CA LYS A 202 -15.94 3.94 -5.72
C LYS A 202 -15.03 3.21 -6.70
N ARG A 203 -13.75 3.00 -6.37
CA ARG A 203 -12.90 2.02 -7.09
C ARG A 203 -12.01 1.24 -6.14
N VAL A 204 -12.17 -0.08 -6.21
CA VAL A 204 -11.30 -1.22 -5.83
C VAL A 204 -10.63 -1.22 -4.44
N THR A 205 -10.24 -0.09 -3.87
CA THR A 205 -9.53 0.03 -2.58
C THR A 205 -10.01 1.26 -1.81
N GLY A 206 -11.29 1.26 -1.45
CA GLY A 206 -11.88 2.28 -0.57
C GLY A 206 -12.52 3.46 -1.31
N ASN A 207 -13.41 4.12 -0.59
CA ASN A 207 -14.02 5.38 -0.98
C ASN A 207 -13.01 6.49 -0.61
N GLN A 208 -12.69 7.45 -1.47
CA GLN A 208 -11.79 8.56 -1.09
C GLN A 208 -12.48 9.89 -1.33
N TYR A 209 -12.53 10.74 -0.30
CA TYR A 209 -13.18 12.05 -0.36
C TYR A 209 -12.10 13.13 -0.41
N ASN A 210 -12.09 13.94 -1.47
CA ASN A 210 -11.03 14.91 -1.69
C ASN A 210 -11.59 16.31 -2.00
N CYS A 211 -11.32 17.27 -1.12
CA CYS A 211 -11.63 18.68 -1.29
C CYS A 211 -10.31 19.44 -1.45
N VAL A 212 -10.08 19.99 -2.64
CA VAL A 212 -8.84 20.72 -2.98
C VAL A 212 -9.23 22.11 -3.44
N GLN A 213 -8.65 23.15 -2.83
CA GLN A 213 -8.96 24.55 -3.15
C GLN A 213 -10.48 24.85 -3.09
N ASN A 214 -11.17 24.29 -2.08
CA ASN A 214 -12.62 24.40 -1.89
C ASN A 214 -13.46 23.81 -3.03
N VAL A 215 -12.91 22.88 -3.81
CA VAL A 215 -13.64 22.18 -4.88
C VAL A 215 -13.40 20.68 -4.76
N CYS A 216 -14.45 19.88 -4.93
CA CYS A 216 -14.34 18.43 -4.93
C CYS A 216 -13.52 17.98 -6.13
N ALA A 217 -12.44 17.26 -5.88
CA ALA A 217 -11.51 16.79 -6.90
C ALA A 217 -11.40 15.27 -6.84
N SER A 218 -10.91 14.67 -7.93
CA SER A 218 -10.45 13.30 -7.89
C SER A 218 -9.28 13.15 -6.90
N PRO A 219 -9.20 12.05 -6.15
CA PRO A 219 -8.07 11.80 -5.28
C PRO A 219 -6.78 11.56 -6.10
N PRO A 220 -5.60 11.91 -5.55
CA PRO A 220 -4.32 11.74 -6.25
C PRO A 220 -3.91 10.28 -6.45
N GLU A 221 -4.53 9.35 -5.71
CA GLU A 221 -4.31 7.90 -5.81
C GLU A 221 -5.24 7.24 -6.84
N GLU A 222 -6.08 8.01 -7.54
CA GLU A 222 -6.88 7.46 -8.63
C GLU A 222 -5.93 6.93 -9.72
N PRO A 223 -6.01 5.63 -10.10
CA PRO A 223 -5.19 5.10 -11.16
C PRO A 223 -5.45 5.92 -12.41
N PHE A 224 -4.39 6.51 -12.98
CA PHE A 224 -4.48 7.31 -14.19
C PHE A 224 -5.27 6.55 -15.25
N GLU A 225 -6.44 7.07 -15.62
CA GLU A 225 -7.09 6.65 -16.85
C GLU A 225 -6.24 7.18 -18.00
N VAL A 226 -5.26 6.38 -18.41
CA VAL A 226 -4.43 6.75 -19.54
C VAL A 226 -5.33 6.80 -20.78
N THR A 227 -5.27 7.93 -21.46
CA THR A 227 -6.05 8.14 -22.67
C THR A 227 -5.75 7.03 -23.67
N LEU A 228 -6.75 6.63 -24.47
CA LEU A 228 -6.59 5.54 -25.45
C LEU A 228 -5.37 5.75 -26.37
N GLY A 229 -5.03 7.00 -26.66
CA GLY A 229 -3.85 7.38 -27.45
C GLY A 229 -2.52 6.99 -26.80
N GLN A 230 -2.39 7.08 -25.47
CA GLN A 230 -1.17 6.69 -24.76
C GLN A 230 -0.96 5.17 -24.79
N TYR A 231 -2.03 4.36 -24.77
CA TYR A 231 -1.91 2.91 -24.99
C TYR A 231 -1.43 2.58 -26.40
N ALA A 232 -1.95 3.27 -27.41
CA ALA A 232 -1.56 3.05 -28.80
C ALA A 232 -0.09 3.39 -29.05
N THR A 233 0.40 4.53 -28.53
CA THR A 233 1.80 4.95 -28.74
C THR A 233 2.79 4.06 -28.00
N THR A 234 2.50 3.68 -26.75
CA THR A 234 3.38 2.80 -25.97
C THR A 234 3.48 1.41 -26.60
N THR A 235 2.36 0.87 -27.08
CA THR A 235 2.33 -0.44 -27.73
C THR A 235 3.10 -0.42 -29.06
N LEU A 236 2.93 0.63 -29.88
CA LEU A 236 3.69 0.81 -31.12
C LEU A 236 5.20 0.91 -30.84
N ALA A 237 5.60 1.67 -29.82
CA ALA A 237 7.00 1.84 -29.44
C ALA A 237 7.65 0.51 -29.02
N ILE A 238 6.94 -0.31 -28.24
CA ILE A 238 7.39 -1.64 -27.82
C ILE A 238 7.57 -2.56 -29.04
N ILE A 239 6.61 -2.56 -29.97
CA ILE A 239 6.70 -3.36 -31.20
C ILE A 239 7.89 -2.94 -32.07
N LEU A 240 8.10 -1.63 -32.26
CA LEU A 240 9.22 -1.11 -33.03
C LEU A 240 10.58 -1.46 -32.39
N ALA A 241 10.68 -1.37 -31.06
CA ALA A 241 11.87 -1.76 -30.33
C ALA A 241 12.17 -3.27 -30.48
N MET A 242 11.15 -4.13 -30.37
CA MET A 242 11.29 -5.57 -30.59
C MET A 242 11.70 -5.90 -32.03
N ALA A 243 11.12 -5.22 -33.02
CA ALA A 243 11.51 -5.41 -34.42
C ALA A 243 12.96 -4.99 -34.67
N ALA A 244 13.38 -3.84 -34.14
CA ALA A 244 14.73 -3.33 -34.28
C ALA A 244 15.79 -4.25 -33.66
N THR A 245 15.52 -4.78 -32.45
CA THR A 245 16.43 -5.73 -31.78
C THR A 245 16.53 -7.04 -32.56
N CYS A 246 15.41 -7.59 -33.04
CA CYS A 246 15.40 -8.78 -33.90
C CYS A 246 16.22 -8.58 -35.18
N ILE A 247 16.04 -7.45 -35.88
CA ILE A 247 16.81 -7.13 -37.10
C ILE A 247 18.31 -7.02 -36.79
N MET A 248 18.67 -6.32 -35.72
CA MET A 248 20.06 -6.14 -35.32
C MET A 248 20.73 -7.47 -34.97
N LEU A 249 20.04 -8.35 -34.23
CA LEU A 249 20.51 -9.71 -33.93
C LEU A 249 20.67 -10.56 -35.19
N VAL A 250 19.74 -10.50 -36.14
CA VAL A 250 19.84 -11.23 -37.41
C VAL A 250 21.04 -10.75 -38.23
N VAL A 251 21.26 -9.45 -38.33
CA VAL A 251 22.42 -8.87 -39.06
C VAL A 251 23.73 -9.28 -38.38
N MET A 252 23.80 -9.18 -37.04
CA MET A 252 24.98 -9.57 -36.28
C MET A 252 25.29 -11.07 -36.45
N HIS A 253 24.28 -11.93 -36.36
CA HIS A 253 24.46 -13.37 -36.55
C HIS A 253 24.86 -13.72 -37.99
N ARG A 254 24.32 -13.01 -39.01
CA ARG A 254 24.75 -13.17 -40.41
C ARG A 254 26.22 -12.78 -40.59
N ARG A 255 26.65 -11.65 -40.03
CA ARG A 255 28.06 -11.20 -40.09
C ARG A 255 29.00 -12.22 -39.43
N HIS A 256 28.63 -12.70 -38.24
CA HIS A 256 29.42 -13.69 -37.52
C HIS A 256 29.49 -15.05 -38.26
N ARG A 257 28.41 -15.46 -38.93
CA ARG A 257 28.44 -16.65 -39.80
C ARG A 257 29.39 -16.47 -40.98
N LEU A 258 29.36 -15.31 -41.65
CA LEU A 258 30.27 -15.03 -42.78
C LEU A 258 31.74 -15.07 -42.35
N GLN A 259 32.09 -14.47 -41.22
CA GLN A 259 33.46 -14.53 -40.67
C GLN A 259 33.91 -15.96 -40.40
N ARG A 260 33.05 -16.79 -39.79
CA ARG A 260 33.36 -18.22 -39.59
C ARG A 260 33.53 -18.98 -40.91
N TYR A 261 32.74 -18.65 -41.93
CA TYR A 261 32.89 -19.29 -43.25
C TYR A 261 34.22 -18.91 -43.92
N GLU A 262 34.68 -17.67 -43.76
CA GLU A 262 35.99 -17.22 -44.24
C GLU A 262 37.13 -17.96 -43.51
N GLU A 263 37.09 -18.03 -42.18
CA GLU A 263 38.07 -18.77 -41.37
C GLU A 263 38.14 -20.27 -41.75
N ILE A 264 36.99 -20.91 -41.94
CA ILE A 264 36.93 -22.33 -42.35
C ILE A 264 37.49 -22.52 -43.76
N ARG A 265 37.22 -21.58 -44.68
CA ARG A 265 37.74 -21.64 -46.04
C ARG A 265 39.26 -21.52 -46.02
N ASP A 266 39.79 -20.53 -45.32
CA ASP A 266 41.23 -20.29 -45.22
C ASP A 266 41.95 -21.49 -44.57
N TYR A 267 41.35 -22.09 -43.52
CA TYR A 267 41.84 -23.34 -42.93
C TYR A 267 41.84 -24.52 -43.92
N CYS A 268 40.79 -24.69 -44.74
CA CYS A 268 40.77 -25.74 -45.77
C CYS A 268 41.81 -25.47 -46.88
N ASP A 269 42.01 -24.22 -47.29
CA ASP A 269 43.01 -23.85 -48.29
C ASP A 269 44.43 -24.15 -47.81
N GLU A 270 44.74 -23.87 -46.54
CA GLU A 270 46.01 -24.26 -45.92
C GLU A 270 46.21 -25.79 -45.91
N GLN A 271 45.20 -26.55 -45.49
CA GLN A 271 45.26 -28.02 -45.48
C GLN A 271 45.46 -28.61 -46.89
N ILE A 272 44.80 -28.06 -47.91
CA ILE A 272 45.01 -28.47 -49.30
C ILE A 272 46.44 -28.19 -49.75
N ARG A 273 47.03 -27.03 -49.38
CA ARG A 273 48.43 -26.71 -49.70
C ARG A 273 49.41 -27.67 -49.02
N TYR A 274 49.17 -28.04 -47.76
CA TYR A 274 50.01 -29.00 -47.03
C TYR A 274 49.87 -30.45 -47.53
N VAL A 275 48.68 -30.87 -47.99
CA VAL A 275 48.46 -32.22 -48.54
C VAL A 275 48.88 -32.31 -50.02
N SER A 276 48.86 -31.21 -50.77
CA SER A 276 49.34 -31.17 -52.17
C SER A 276 50.84 -31.45 -52.31
N SER A 277 51.62 -31.39 -51.22
CA SER A 277 53.03 -31.81 -51.21
C SER A 277 53.22 -33.31 -50.90
N TYR A 278 52.17 -34.03 -50.44
CA TYR A 278 52.21 -35.46 -50.14
C TYR A 278 50.88 -36.13 -50.55
N LEU A 279 50.79 -36.65 -51.79
CA LEU A 279 49.62 -37.31 -52.41
C LEU A 279 48.67 -38.09 -51.45
N ALA A 280 47.42 -37.63 -51.29
CA ALA A 280 46.14 -38.39 -51.33
C ALA A 280 44.95 -37.61 -50.72
N TYR A 281 43.77 -37.76 -51.32
CA TYR A 281 42.55 -36.94 -51.19
C TYR A 281 41.93 -36.76 -49.77
N PRO A 282 41.33 -35.58 -49.45
CA PRO A 282 40.68 -35.31 -48.16
C PRO A 282 39.20 -35.73 -48.16
N ARG A 283 38.77 -36.50 -47.13
CA ARG A 283 37.34 -36.79 -46.87
C ARG A 283 36.65 -35.75 -45.97
N VAL A 284 37.38 -34.76 -45.46
CA VAL A 284 36.85 -33.83 -44.45
C VAL A 284 36.22 -32.58 -45.07
N CYS A 285 36.84 -31.95 -46.09
CA CYS A 285 36.31 -30.70 -46.65
C CYS A 285 35.14 -30.91 -47.66
N SER A 286 34.95 -32.12 -48.22
CA SER A 286 33.82 -32.43 -49.12
C SER A 286 32.47 -32.59 -48.41
N ARG A 287 32.46 -32.86 -47.09
CA ARG A 287 31.22 -32.89 -46.31
C ARG A 287 30.66 -31.49 -46.04
N ILE A 288 31.51 -30.47 -45.95
CA ILE A 288 31.11 -29.08 -45.71
C ILE A 288 30.50 -28.46 -46.97
N ALA A 289 31.04 -28.76 -48.16
CA ALA A 289 30.47 -28.29 -49.43
C ALA A 289 29.05 -28.87 -49.72
N LYS A 290 28.77 -30.10 -49.27
CA LYS A 290 27.43 -30.70 -49.39
C LYS A 290 26.41 -30.13 -48.38
N GLN A 291 26.85 -29.66 -47.21
CA GLN A 291 25.95 -28.98 -46.27
C GLN A 291 25.60 -27.55 -46.72
N ALA A 292 26.49 -26.87 -47.44
CA ALA A 292 26.21 -25.54 -47.99
C ALA A 292 25.10 -25.53 -49.06
N THR A 293 24.93 -26.62 -49.82
CA THR A 293 23.87 -26.76 -50.82
C THR A 293 22.54 -27.26 -50.23
N ALA A 294 22.56 -28.04 -49.14
CA ALA A 294 21.34 -28.52 -48.48
C ALA A 294 20.59 -27.44 -47.69
N VAL A 295 21.29 -26.45 -47.14
CA VAL A 295 20.65 -25.36 -46.36
C VAL A 295 19.91 -24.35 -47.27
N SER A 296 20.21 -24.33 -48.57
CA SER A 296 19.50 -23.46 -49.53
C SER A 296 18.14 -24.03 -49.97
N PHE A 297 17.89 -25.34 -49.76
CA PHE A 297 16.61 -25.98 -50.09
C PHE A 297 15.63 -26.09 -48.93
N CYS A 298 16.03 -25.75 -47.69
CA CYS A 298 15.06 -25.44 -46.63
C CYS A 298 14.66 -23.96 -46.73
N ASN A 299 14.17 -23.59 -47.91
CA ASN A 299 13.44 -22.37 -48.15
C ASN A 299 11.96 -22.65 -47.86
N ALA A 300 11.31 -21.69 -47.22
CA ALA A 300 10.04 -21.18 -47.70
C ALA A 300 8.79 -22.10 -47.75
N ASN A 301 8.58 -23.07 -46.85
CA ASN A 301 7.32 -23.82 -46.87
C ASN A 301 6.56 -24.05 -45.54
N GLU A 302 6.84 -23.30 -44.48
CA GLU A 302 6.16 -23.52 -43.18
C GLU A 302 5.54 -22.25 -42.55
N TYR A 303 5.06 -21.31 -43.38
CA TYR A 303 4.33 -20.11 -42.92
C TYR A 303 2.83 -20.09 -43.26
N TYR A 304 2.24 -21.24 -43.66
CA TYR A 304 0.80 -21.37 -43.99
C TYR A 304 0.06 -22.46 -43.19
N ARG A 305 0.53 -22.81 -42.00
CA ARG A 305 -0.25 -23.65 -41.06
C ARG A 305 -0.05 -23.10 -39.66
N TRP A 306 -0.92 -22.20 -39.22
CA TRP A 306 -1.42 -21.95 -37.87
C TRP A 306 -2.27 -20.67 -37.95
N ALA A 307 -3.42 -20.82 -38.60
CA ALA A 307 -4.64 -20.04 -38.37
C ALA A 307 -5.67 -21.03 -37.81
#